data_AF-A0A9D5JLP0-F1
#
_entry.id   AF-A0A9D5JLP0-F1
#
_cell.length_a   1.000
_cell.length_b   1.000
_cell.length_c   1.000
_cell.angle_alpha   90.00
_cell.angle_beta   90.00
_cell.angle_gamma   90.00
#
_symmetry.space_group_name_H-M   'P 1'
#
loop_
_entity.id
_entity.type
_entity.pdbx_description
1 polymer ?
#
loop_
_entity_poly.entity_id
_entity_poly.type
_entity_poly.pdbx_seq_one_letter_code
_entity_poly.pdbx_strand_id
1 'polypeptide(L)'
;EPLQKFADLFGPMGFQETAFTPSYGLAETTLAATFSPLGQGLRRHTIDMARYERSGEAVDASDLTGSSHKRTFVACGMTLPGHEIEVRDSRGHVLAPCKMGKIFLRGPSVSPGYFRNSQATEASFS
;
A
#
# COMPACT_ATOMS: atom_id res chain seq x y z
N GLU A 1 -12.92 9.00 -10.96
CA GLU A 1 -11.52 8.55 -10.78
C GLU A 1 -10.87 8.19 -12.13
N PRO A 2 -9.58 8.52 -12.34
CA PRO A 2 -8.87 8.26 -13.62
C PRO A 2 -8.83 6.79 -14.05
N LEU A 3 -8.66 5.85 -13.11
CA LEU A 3 -8.63 4.42 -13.44
C LEU A 3 -9.98 3.90 -13.94
N GLN A 4 -11.09 4.40 -13.38
CA GLN A 4 -12.43 4.06 -13.89
C GLN A 4 -12.62 4.62 -15.30
N LYS A 5 -12.24 5.89 -15.53
CA LYS A 5 -12.30 6.49 -16.87
C LYS A 5 -11.47 5.71 -17.90
N PHE A 6 -10.32 5.17 -17.49
CA PHE A 6 -9.50 4.32 -18.35
C PHE A 6 -10.24 3.02 -18.70
N ALA A 7 -10.80 2.33 -17.71
CA ALA A 7 -11.57 1.12 -17.93
C ALA A 7 -12.78 1.34 -18.83
N ASP A 8 -13.54 2.41 -18.58
CA ASP A 8 -14.73 2.76 -19.38
C ASP A 8 -14.36 3.05 -20.84
N LEU A 9 -13.23 3.74 -21.06
CA LEU A 9 -12.76 4.12 -22.39
C LEU A 9 -12.25 2.94 -23.20
N PHE A 10 -11.47 2.04 -22.58
CA PHE A 10 -10.82 0.92 -23.27
C PHE A 10 -11.57 -0.40 -23.16
N GLY A 11 -12.62 -0.48 -22.33
CA GLY A 11 -13.49 -1.65 -22.18
C GLY A 11 -14.03 -2.17 -23.51
N PRO A 12 -14.59 -1.31 -24.39
CA PRO A 12 -15.03 -1.73 -25.73
C PRO A 12 -13.92 -2.28 -26.62
N MET A 13 -12.64 -1.96 -26.34
CA MET A 13 -11.47 -2.49 -27.05
C MET A 13 -10.94 -3.80 -26.44
N GLY A 14 -11.63 -4.36 -25.45
CA GLY A 14 -11.28 -5.61 -24.78
C GLY A 14 -10.47 -5.46 -23.49
N PHE A 15 -10.26 -4.23 -23.00
CA PHE A 15 -9.66 -4.04 -21.69
C PHE A 15 -10.59 -4.60 -20.59
N GLN A 16 -10.03 -5.40 -19.69
CA GLN A 16 -10.74 -5.96 -18.56
C GLN A 16 -10.33 -5.22 -17.29
N GLU A 17 -11.28 -4.75 -16.47
CA GLU A 17 -10.95 -4.12 -15.18
C GLU A 17 -10.12 -5.02 -14.26
N THR A 18 -10.27 -6.33 -14.41
CA THR A 18 -9.49 -7.35 -13.71
C THR A 18 -8.00 -7.36 -14.10
N ALA A 19 -7.62 -6.69 -15.19
CA ALA A 19 -6.24 -6.54 -15.63
C ALA A 19 -5.45 -5.54 -14.79
N PHE A 20 -6.12 -4.65 -14.05
CA PHE A 20 -5.42 -3.78 -13.11
C PHE A 20 -4.70 -4.61 -12.06
N THR A 21 -3.39 -4.38 -11.93
CA THR A 21 -2.52 -5.11 -10.99
C THR A 21 -1.77 -4.11 -10.11
N PRO A 22 -2.40 -3.58 -9.04
CA PRO A 22 -1.72 -2.70 -8.10
C PRO A 22 -0.51 -3.38 -7.47
N SER A 23 0.55 -2.61 -7.29
CA SER A 23 1.80 -3.02 -6.66
C SER A 23 2.34 -1.90 -5.78
N TYR A 24 3.16 -2.25 -4.80
CA TYR A 24 3.94 -1.28 -4.02
C TYR A 24 5.42 -1.65 -4.08
N GLY A 25 6.26 -0.64 -4.20
CA GLY A 25 7.71 -0.78 -4.08
C GLY A 25 8.41 0.55 -4.30
N LEU A 26 9.74 0.49 -4.15
CA LEU A 26 10.64 1.62 -4.09
C LEU A 26 11.94 1.26 -4.81
N ALA A 27 12.73 2.28 -5.17
CA ALA A 27 14.05 2.08 -5.78
C ALA A 27 14.98 1.28 -4.85
N GLU A 28 14.87 1.51 -3.54
CA GLU A 28 15.60 0.85 -2.47
C GLU A 28 15.25 -0.65 -2.36
N THR A 29 14.13 -1.08 -2.94
CA THR A 29 13.71 -2.49 -3.07
C THR A 29 13.81 -3.01 -4.50
N THR A 30 14.66 -2.37 -5.31
CA THR A 30 14.82 -2.55 -6.77
C THR A 30 13.59 -2.10 -7.58
N LEU A 31 12.39 -2.60 -7.28
CA LEU A 31 11.16 -2.20 -7.98
C LEU A 31 9.89 -2.43 -7.14
N ALA A 32 9.63 -3.68 -6.75
CA ALA A 32 8.38 -4.08 -6.13
C ALA A 32 8.65 -4.90 -4.86
N ALA A 33 7.86 -4.63 -3.83
CA ALA A 33 7.76 -5.42 -2.60
C ALA A 33 6.44 -6.19 -2.53
N THR A 34 5.38 -5.68 -3.17
CA THR A 34 4.06 -6.35 -3.24
C THR A 34 3.47 -6.32 -4.64
N PHE A 35 2.66 -7.34 -4.94
CA PHE A 35 1.78 -7.37 -6.11
C PHE A 35 0.40 -7.90 -5.73
N SER A 36 -0.63 -7.30 -6.32
CA SER A 36 -1.98 -7.88 -6.29
C SER A 36 -2.01 -9.16 -7.12
N PRO A 37 -2.77 -10.19 -6.70
CA PRO A 37 -2.95 -11.37 -7.54
C PRO A 37 -3.54 -10.99 -8.90
N LEU A 38 -3.05 -11.63 -9.96
CA LEU A 38 -3.49 -11.36 -11.33
C LEU A 38 -4.98 -11.66 -11.50
N GLY A 39 -5.65 -10.87 -12.34
CA GLY A 39 -7.05 -11.11 -12.70
C GLY A 39 -8.06 -10.75 -11.59
N GLN A 40 -7.65 -10.12 -10.49
CA GLN A 40 -8.56 -9.69 -9.43
C GLN A 40 -8.99 -8.22 -9.54
N GLY A 41 -8.29 -7.41 -10.35
CA GLY A 41 -8.56 -5.99 -10.48
C GLY A 41 -8.27 -5.19 -9.20
N LEU A 42 -8.94 -4.04 -9.08
CA LEU A 42 -8.72 -3.10 -7.97
C LEU A 42 -9.55 -3.48 -6.73
N ARG A 43 -8.91 -4.04 -5.70
CA ARG A 43 -9.53 -4.16 -4.37
C ARG A 43 -9.44 -2.83 -3.62
N ARG A 44 -10.57 -2.29 -3.20
CA ARG A 44 -10.69 -0.98 -2.54
C ARG A 44 -11.21 -1.13 -1.11
N HIS A 45 -10.68 -0.33 -0.21
CA HIS A 45 -11.14 -0.20 1.17
C HIS A 45 -11.50 1.26 1.44
N THR A 46 -12.76 1.51 1.76
CA THR A 46 -13.23 2.85 2.13
C THR A 46 -13.24 2.94 3.65
N ILE A 47 -12.36 3.76 4.22
CA ILE A 47 -12.11 3.85 5.65
C ILE A 47 -12.85 5.05 6.25
N ASP A 48 -13.41 4.86 7.45
CA ASP A 48 -13.95 5.94 8.29
C ASP A 48 -12.79 6.69 8.97
N MET A 49 -12.42 7.83 8.40
CA MET A 49 -11.31 8.63 8.89
C MET A 49 -11.63 9.31 10.23
N ALA A 50 -12.90 9.66 10.49
CA ALA A 50 -13.26 10.27 11.77
C ALA A 50 -13.10 9.26 12.92
N ARG A 51 -13.48 8.00 12.71
CA ARG A 51 -13.24 6.94 13.68
C ARG A 51 -11.74 6.63 13.81
N TYR A 52 -11.01 6.61 12.70
CA TYR A 52 -9.57 6.45 12.74
C TYR A 52 -8.90 7.54 13.60
N GLU A 53 -9.24 8.81 13.41
CA GLU A 53 -8.66 9.94 14.16
C GLU A 53 -8.88 9.81 15.69
N ARG A 54 -10.01 9.23 16.11
CA ARG A 54 -10.33 9.05 17.54
C ARG A 54 -9.70 7.80 18.16
N SER A 55 -9.54 6.72 17.40
CA SER A 55 -9.19 5.39 17.94
C SER A 55 -7.85 4.84 17.43
N GLY A 56 -7.28 5.48 16.40
CA GLY A 56 -6.13 4.99 15.64
C GLY A 56 -6.39 3.70 14.87
N GLU A 57 -7.63 3.22 14.75
CA GLU A 57 -7.99 1.98 14.05
C GLU A 57 -8.67 2.28 12.71
N ALA A 58 -8.12 1.72 11.64
CA ALA A 58 -8.66 1.82 10.30
C ALA A 58 -9.78 0.80 10.14
N VAL A 59 -11.00 1.30 10.01
CA VAL A 59 -12.20 0.47 9.89
C VAL A 59 -12.99 0.90 8.66
N ASP A 60 -13.65 -0.07 8.02
CA ASP A 60 -14.48 0.22 6.87
C ASP A 60 -15.60 1.20 7.24
N ALA A 61 -15.82 2.17 6.37
CA ALA A 61 -16.87 3.15 6.48
C ALA A 61 -18.23 2.50 6.29
N SER A 62 -19.20 2.93 7.10
CA SER A 62 -20.58 2.49 7.00
C SER A 62 -21.44 3.50 6.22
N ASP A 63 -22.72 3.19 6.04
CA ASP A 63 -23.69 4.13 5.50
C ASP A 63 -23.91 5.35 6.42
N LEU A 64 -23.60 5.20 7.72
CA LEU A 64 -23.68 6.29 8.71
C LEU A 64 -22.45 7.19 8.69
N THR A 65 -21.34 6.76 8.08
CA THR A 65 -20.13 7.58 7.98
C THR A 65 -20.41 8.74 7.01
N GLY A 66 -20.26 9.98 7.47
CA GLY A 66 -20.43 11.17 6.63
C GLY A 66 -19.44 11.15 5.45
N SER A 67 -19.90 11.57 4.26
CA SER A 67 -19.10 11.48 3.03
C SER A 67 -17.74 12.18 3.11
N SER A 68 -17.63 13.28 3.86
CA SER A 68 -16.36 14.00 4.11
C SER A 68 -15.33 13.19 4.92
N HIS A 69 -15.78 12.17 5.65
CA HIS A 69 -14.93 11.31 6.47
C HIS A 69 -14.60 9.97 5.79
N LYS A 70 -15.15 9.70 4.60
CA LYS A 70 -14.82 8.51 3.83
C LYS A 70 -13.54 8.74 3.03
N ARG A 71 -12.55 7.88 3.19
CA ARG A 71 -11.36 7.86 2.34
C ARG A 71 -11.13 6.47 1.76
N THR A 72 -11.01 6.39 0.44
CA THR A 72 -10.80 5.12 -0.25
C THR A 72 -9.32 4.86 -0.51
N PHE A 73 -8.85 3.67 -0.18
CA PHE A 73 -7.51 3.17 -0.45
C PHE A 73 -7.58 1.95 -1.36
N VAL A 74 -6.60 1.78 -2.24
CA VAL A 74 -6.43 0.59 -3.07
C VAL A 74 -5.45 -0.35 -2.36
N ALA A 75 -5.80 -1.62 -2.23
CA ALA A 75 -4.88 -2.63 -1.71
C ALA A 75 -3.77 -2.90 -2.73
N CYS A 76 -2.51 -2.79 -2.32
CA CYS A 76 -1.34 -3.03 -3.18
C CYS A 76 -0.93 -4.51 -3.27
N GLY A 77 -1.78 -5.41 -2.78
CA GLY A 77 -1.59 -6.85 -2.87
C GLY A 77 -0.76 -7.46 -1.75
N MET A 78 -0.11 -8.57 -2.08
CA MET A 78 0.60 -9.43 -1.13
C MET A 78 2.11 -9.26 -1.26
N THR A 79 2.82 -9.45 -0.16
CA THR A 79 4.28 -9.46 -0.12
C THR A 79 4.86 -10.53 -1.03
N LEU A 80 5.91 -10.16 -1.78
CA LEU A 80 6.63 -11.08 -2.66
C LEU A 80 7.35 -12.18 -1.87
N PRO A 81 7.59 -13.37 -2.47
CA PRO A 81 8.35 -14.44 -1.83
C PRO A 81 9.73 -13.96 -1.34
N GLY A 82 10.11 -14.37 -0.14
CA GLY A 82 11.37 -13.98 0.49
C GLY A 82 11.44 -12.54 0.98
N HIS A 83 10.34 -11.78 0.88
CA HIS A 83 10.23 -10.43 1.44
C HIS A 83 9.36 -10.46 2.69
N GLU A 84 9.62 -9.52 3.58
CA GLU A 84 8.87 -9.28 4.80
C GLU A 84 8.53 -7.80 4.89
N ILE A 85 7.32 -7.52 5.36
CA ILE A 85 6.80 -6.16 5.53
C ILE A 85 6.22 -6.06 6.92
N GLU A 86 6.62 -5.02 7.64
CA GLU A 86 6.05 -4.65 8.93
C GLU A 86 5.57 -3.20 8.91
N VAL A 87 4.55 -2.92 9.70
CA VAL A 87 4.12 -1.55 9.97
C VAL A 87 4.49 -1.24 11.41
N ARG A 88 5.28 -0.18 11.62
CA ARG A 88 5.80 0.19 12.95
C ARG A 88 5.36 1.59 13.37
N ASP A 89 5.23 1.79 14.68
CA ASP A 89 5.01 3.10 15.28
C ASP A 89 6.29 3.97 15.29
N SER A 90 6.21 5.18 15.85
CA SER A 90 7.36 6.09 15.97
C SER A 90 8.43 5.61 16.96
N ARG A 91 8.11 4.63 17.81
CA ARG A 91 9.01 4.03 18.81
C ARG A 91 9.63 2.72 18.32
N GLY A 92 9.27 2.26 17.12
CA GLY A 92 9.78 1.04 16.50
C GLY A 92 9.00 -0.23 16.84
N HIS A 93 7.85 -0.15 17.52
CA HIS A 93 7.04 -1.33 17.80
C HIS A 93 6.22 -1.74 16.57
N VAL A 94 6.17 -3.05 16.31
CA VAL A 94 5.29 -3.62 15.29
C VAL A 94 3.83 -3.41 15.70
N LEU A 95 3.05 -2.85 14.78
CA LEU A 95 1.64 -2.55 14.97
C LEU A 95 0.77 -3.73 14.56
N ALA A 96 -0.37 -3.88 15.24
CA ALA A 96 -1.41 -4.82 14.86
C ALA A 96 -2.05 -4.44 13.51
N PRO A 97 -2.77 -5.37 12.84
CA PRO A 97 -3.55 -5.07 11.64
C PRO A 97 -4.47 -3.86 11.84
N CYS A 98 -4.77 -3.17 10.73
CA CYS A 98 -5.65 -1.99 10.73
C CYS A 98 -5.13 -0.78 11.53
N LYS A 99 -3.82 -0.69 11.76
CA LYS A 99 -3.15 0.51 12.29
C LYS A 99 -2.28 1.15 11.20
N MET A 100 -2.18 2.48 11.17
CA MET A 100 -1.26 3.15 10.25
C MET A 100 0.06 3.46 10.95
N GLY A 101 1.15 3.30 10.22
CA GLY A 101 2.50 3.53 10.69
C GLY A 101 3.49 3.57 9.54
N LYS A 102 4.78 3.53 9.87
CA LYS A 102 5.85 3.47 8.87
C LYS A 102 6.01 2.04 8.38
N ILE A 103 6.17 1.89 7.07
CA ILE A 103 6.41 0.59 6.44
C ILE A 103 7.92 0.30 6.52
N PHE A 104 8.26 -0.88 7.05
CA PHE A 104 9.60 -1.44 7.06
C PHE A 104 9.63 -2.67 6.17
N LEU A 105 10.68 -2.79 5.35
CA LEU A 105 10.82 -3.84 4.35
C LEU A 105 12.15 -4.56 4.55
N ARG A 106 12.11 -5.89 4.46
CA ARG A 106 13.30 -6.75 4.43
C ARG A 106 13.15 -7.75 3.30
N GLY A 107 14.23 -8.04 2.59
CA GLY A 107 14.20 -9.05 1.53
C GLY A 107 15.43 -9.01 0.63
N PRO A 108 15.53 -9.97 -0.30
CA PRO A 108 16.70 -10.12 -1.16
C PRO A 108 16.87 -9.00 -2.20
N SER A 109 15.83 -8.22 -2.50
CA SER A 109 15.90 -7.10 -3.46
C SER A 109 16.26 -5.76 -2.83
N VAL A 110 16.45 -5.72 -1.51
CA VAL A 110 16.81 -4.49 -0.79
C VAL A 110 18.24 -4.09 -1.16
N SER A 111 18.40 -2.84 -1.60
CA SER A 111 19.69 -2.25 -1.94
C SER A 111 20.65 -2.32 -0.74
N PRO A 112 21.96 -2.52 -0.96
CA PRO A 112 22.95 -2.42 0.12
C PRO A 112 23.12 -0.99 0.65
N GLY A 113 22.55 0.02 -0.01
CA GLY A 113 22.60 1.42 0.42
C GLY A 113 22.69 2.41 -0.72
N TYR A 114 22.96 3.67 -0.38
CA TYR A 114 23.16 4.74 -1.35
C TYR A 114 24.65 4.92 -1.68
N PHE A 115 24.94 5.13 -2.97
CA PHE A 115 26.31 5.33 -3.43
C PHE A 115 26.94 6.57 -2.81
N ARG A 116 28.10 6.38 -2.15
CA ARG A 116 28.89 7.45 -1.49
C ARG A 116 28.10 8.29 -0.48
N ASN A 117 27.07 7.71 0.15
CA ASN A 117 26.29 8.39 1.17
C ASN A 117 25.99 7.44 2.34
N SER A 118 26.98 7.26 3.22
CA SER A 118 26.87 6.38 4.40
C SER A 118 25.81 6.88 5.38
N GLN A 119 25.70 8.20 5.58
CA GLN A 119 24.72 8.78 6.50
C GLN A 119 23.27 8.46 6.07
N ALA A 120 22.94 8.64 4.78
CA ALA A 120 21.61 8.30 4.28
C ALA A 120 21.36 6.79 4.27
N THR A 121 22.42 6.00 4.02
CA THR A 121 22.34 4.54 4.08
C THR A 121 22.00 4.08 5.49
N GLU A 122 22.71 4.57 6.51
CA GLU A 122 22.43 4.25 7.90
C GLU A 122 21.03 4.72 8.32
N ALA A 123 20.60 5.90 7.88
CA ALA A 123 19.27 6.42 8.21
C ALA A 123 18.09 5.62 7.59
N SER A 124 18.31 4.92 6.48
CA SER A 124 17.23 4.31 5.68
C SER A 124 17.24 2.77 5.71
N PHE A 125 18.39 2.15 6.00
CA PHE A 125 18.59 0.71 5.94
C PHE A 125 18.95 0.10 7.31
N SER A 126 18.76 0.85 8.41
CA SER A 126 18.96 0.37 9.79
C SER A 126 17.71 -0.23 10.43
#